data_AF-A0A1Y6MLQ6-F1
#
_entry.id   AF-A0A1Y6MLQ6-F1
#
_cell.length_a   1.000
_cell.length_b   1.000
_cell.length_c   1.000
_cell.angle_alpha   90.00
_cell.angle_beta   90.00
_cell.angle_gamma   90.00
#
_symmetry.space_group_name_H-M   'P 1'
#
loop_
_entity.id
_entity.type
_entity.pdbx_description
1 polymer ?
#
loop_
_entity_poly.entity_id
_entity_poly.type
_entity_poly.pdbx_seq_one_letter_code
_entity_poly.pdbx_strand_id
1 'polypeptide(L)'
;MSHISNLFIASSVEGLEIAETVKALLEYSHIRAEIWTQGTFSSNGYPLEQLEIALQKHEYGLFVMTPDDIVTRRGENVNVARDNLYLELGMFIGKYGRKNCFILVPRGESSPVMPSDLTGFNTLTYDPSWEKDSSEAALGNSVRELKKTITKKEKTESISENIIIPEEQISILKVLFNTSKSIKAERIREYLKIEHGFFYYHINNLENNNNIKKEDNYNYTITDKGRKLVVEML
;
A
#
# COMPACT_ATOMS: atom_id res chain seq x y z
N MET A 1 -16.37 -15.57 -4.46
CA MET A 1 -16.06 -15.28 -3.04
C MET A 1 -15.78 -13.79 -2.95
N SER A 2 -16.39 -13.09 -1.99
CA SER A 2 -16.10 -11.67 -1.76
C SER A 2 -14.64 -11.50 -1.35
N HIS A 3 -13.91 -10.61 -2.01
CA HIS A 3 -12.55 -10.23 -1.62
C HIS A 3 -12.53 -9.81 -0.15
N ILE A 4 -11.59 -10.34 0.63
CA ILE A 4 -11.36 -9.93 2.02
C ILE A 4 -10.14 -9.01 2.01
N SER A 5 -10.32 -7.81 2.54
CA SER A 5 -9.27 -6.79 2.51
C SER A 5 -8.63 -6.69 3.89
N ASN A 6 -7.31 -6.89 3.95
CA ASN A 6 -6.59 -6.94 5.22
C ASN A 6 -6.16 -5.53 5.64
N LEU A 7 -6.66 -5.07 6.78
CA LEU A 7 -6.36 -3.77 7.38
C LEU A 7 -5.46 -3.95 8.60
N PHE A 8 -4.29 -3.33 8.55
CA PHE A 8 -3.43 -3.17 9.71
C PHE A 8 -3.92 -1.99 10.56
N ILE A 9 -4.07 -2.17 11.87
CA ILE A 9 -4.38 -1.08 12.80
C ILE A 9 -3.22 -0.91 13.78
N ALA A 10 -2.48 0.18 13.68
CA ALA A 10 -1.44 0.53 14.65
C ALA A 10 -1.98 1.51 15.70
N SER A 11 -1.66 1.26 16.97
CA SER A 11 -1.92 2.18 18.07
C SER A 11 -0.84 2.10 19.15
N SER A 12 -0.75 3.14 19.96
CA SER A 12 -0.14 3.07 21.28
C SER A 12 -0.97 2.20 22.23
N VAL A 13 -0.49 2.01 23.46
CA VAL A 13 -1.25 1.33 24.53
C VAL A 13 -2.45 2.19 24.93
N GLU A 14 -2.26 3.50 24.98
CA GLU A 14 -3.28 4.50 25.29
C GLU A 14 -4.39 4.53 24.23
N GLY A 15 -4.05 4.35 22.95
CA GLY A 15 -4.99 4.26 21.84
C GLY A 15 -5.61 2.87 21.59
N LEU A 16 -5.29 1.87 22.43
CA LEU A 16 -5.73 0.47 22.21
C LEU A 16 -7.26 0.33 22.21
N GLU A 17 -7.96 0.97 23.14
CA GLU A 17 -9.43 0.89 23.22
C GLU A 17 -10.11 1.39 21.94
N ILE A 18 -9.58 2.48 21.36
CA ILE A 18 -10.03 3.02 20.09
C ILE A 18 -9.77 2.01 18.95
N ALA A 19 -8.59 1.39 18.93
CA ALA A 19 -8.23 0.38 17.93
C ALA A 19 -9.15 -0.86 18.01
N GLU A 20 -9.43 -1.35 19.23
CA GLU A 20 -10.34 -2.46 19.48
C GLU A 20 -11.78 -2.14 19.04
N THR A 21 -12.24 -0.93 19.35
CA THR A 21 -13.56 -0.48 18.94
C THR A 21 -13.68 -0.39 17.42
N VAL A 22 -12.66 0.15 16.73
CA VAL A 22 -12.63 0.17 15.26
C VAL A 22 -12.71 -1.26 14.71
N LYS A 23 -11.92 -2.19 15.26
CA LYS A 23 -11.96 -3.61 14.85
C LYS A 23 -13.35 -4.22 15.05
N ALA A 24 -13.99 -3.98 16.19
CA ALA A 24 -15.34 -4.47 16.48
C ALA A 24 -16.37 -3.91 15.47
N LEU A 25 -16.31 -2.62 15.16
CA LEU A 25 -17.21 -1.97 14.18
C LEU A 25 -17.00 -2.45 12.73
N LEU A 26 -15.90 -3.16 12.46
CA LEU A 26 -15.57 -3.78 11.19
C LEU A 26 -15.97 -5.27 11.11
N GLU A 27 -16.42 -5.90 12.19
CA GLU A 27 -16.69 -7.35 12.28
C GLU A 27 -17.61 -7.87 11.16
N TYR A 28 -18.68 -7.14 10.85
CA TYR A 28 -19.65 -7.52 9.80
C TYR A 28 -19.31 -6.98 8.40
N SER A 29 -18.07 -6.52 8.19
CA SER A 29 -17.59 -6.03 6.89
C SER A 29 -16.68 -7.04 6.21
N HIS A 30 -16.35 -6.81 4.93
CA HIS A 30 -15.34 -7.60 4.21
C HIS A 30 -13.90 -7.20 4.55
N ILE A 31 -13.70 -6.26 5.47
CA ILE A 31 -12.39 -5.78 5.90
C ILE A 31 -12.00 -6.53 7.18
N ARG A 32 -10.90 -7.27 7.11
CA ARG A 32 -10.32 -7.97 8.25
C ARG A 32 -9.26 -7.10 8.91
N ALA A 33 -9.55 -6.64 10.11
CA ALA A 33 -8.63 -5.80 10.88
C ALA A 33 -7.77 -6.62 11.85
N GLU A 34 -6.45 -6.42 11.79
CA GLU A 34 -5.49 -6.93 12.78
C GLU A 34 -4.85 -5.76 13.51
N ILE A 35 -4.95 -5.77 14.85
CA ILE A 35 -4.42 -4.71 15.71
C ILE A 35 -2.97 -5.03 16.05
N TRP A 36 -2.15 -4.00 15.93
CA TRP A 36 -0.76 -3.95 16.33
C TRP A 36 -0.61 -2.89 17.42
N THR A 37 -0.37 -3.35 18.65
CA THR A 37 -0.13 -2.44 19.76
C THR A 37 1.35 -2.34 20.09
N GLN A 38 1.76 -1.12 20.40
CA GLN A 38 3.07 -0.85 20.97
C GLN A 38 3.26 -1.68 22.26
N GLY A 39 4.32 -2.49 22.31
CA GLY A 39 4.69 -3.26 23.51
C GLY A 39 4.21 -4.72 23.56
N THR A 40 3.40 -5.21 22.60
CA THR A 40 2.97 -6.62 22.56
C THR A 40 3.96 -7.54 21.83
N PHE A 41 5.24 -7.19 21.78
CA PHE A 41 6.25 -8.06 21.16
C PHE A 41 6.25 -9.42 21.87
N SER A 42 5.89 -10.47 21.12
CA SER A 42 6.31 -11.82 21.48
C SER A 42 7.81 -11.77 21.68
N SER A 43 8.29 -12.28 22.81
CA SER A 43 9.63 -12.07 23.40
C SER A 43 10.85 -12.49 22.55
N ASN A 44 10.68 -12.75 21.25
CA ASN A 44 11.65 -13.42 20.39
C ASN A 44 11.87 -12.78 18.99
N GLY A 45 11.35 -11.58 18.69
CA GLY A 45 11.51 -10.94 17.37
C GLY A 45 11.86 -9.45 17.43
N TYR A 46 12.58 -8.96 16.42
CA TYR A 46 12.92 -7.53 16.32
C TYR A 46 11.68 -6.73 15.86
N PRO A 47 11.34 -5.58 16.47
CA PRO A 47 10.14 -4.81 16.13
C PRO A 47 9.98 -4.48 14.64
N LEU A 48 11.09 -4.17 13.97
CA LEU A 48 11.10 -3.83 12.55
C LEU A 48 10.78 -5.03 11.66
N GLU A 49 11.30 -6.23 11.98
CA GLU A 49 11.04 -7.47 11.23
C GLU A 49 9.56 -7.86 11.31
N GLN A 50 8.98 -7.72 12.49
CA GLN A 50 7.55 -7.94 12.71
C GLN A 50 6.69 -6.97 11.90
N LEU A 51 7.10 -5.71 11.80
CA LEU A 51 6.46 -4.71 10.96
C LEU A 51 6.61 -5.03 9.46
N GLU A 52 7.75 -5.57 9.03
CA GLU A 52 7.95 -6.07 7.66
C GLU A 52 7.01 -7.24 7.33
N ILE A 53 6.83 -8.18 8.27
CA ILE A 53 5.86 -9.28 8.14
C ILE A 53 4.43 -8.72 8.07
N ALA A 54 4.09 -7.77 8.93
CA ALA A 54 2.77 -7.11 8.90
C ALA A 54 2.55 -6.40 7.56
N LEU A 55 3.55 -5.71 7.04
CA LEU A 55 3.50 -5.12 5.70
C LEU A 55 3.22 -6.17 4.64
N GLN A 56 3.68 -7.43 4.74
CA GLN A 56 3.38 -8.45 3.73
C GLN A 56 1.94 -8.97 3.76
N LYS A 57 1.25 -8.86 4.90
CA LYS A 57 -0.08 -9.44 5.10
C LYS A 57 -1.24 -8.47 4.82
N HIS A 58 -0.97 -7.17 4.88
CA HIS A 58 -1.99 -6.13 4.84
C HIS A 58 -1.89 -5.28 3.58
N GLU A 59 -3.03 -4.78 3.12
CA GLU A 59 -3.15 -3.92 1.94
C GLU A 59 -3.39 -2.45 2.33
N TYR A 60 -3.99 -2.26 3.51
CA TYR A 60 -4.34 -0.98 4.08
C TYR A 60 -3.74 -0.82 5.47
N GLY A 61 -3.45 0.42 5.86
CA GLY A 61 -3.01 0.77 7.22
C GLY A 61 -3.88 1.86 7.83
N LEU A 62 -4.29 1.67 9.08
CA LEU A 62 -4.95 2.66 9.93
C LEU A 62 -4.05 2.94 11.13
N PHE A 63 -3.72 4.21 11.36
CA PHE A 63 -2.84 4.63 12.44
C PHE A 63 -3.65 5.47 13.43
N VAL A 64 -3.92 4.90 14.60
CA VAL A 64 -4.64 5.55 15.69
C VAL A 64 -3.67 6.44 16.45
N MET A 65 -3.78 7.74 16.24
CA MET A 65 -2.87 8.76 16.75
C MET A 65 -3.57 9.56 17.84
N THR A 66 -3.40 9.11 19.08
CA THR A 66 -3.83 9.80 20.30
C THR A 66 -2.71 10.72 20.82
N PRO A 67 -3.02 11.77 21.60
CA PRO A 67 -2.06 12.75 22.11
C PRO A 67 -1.24 12.20 23.30
N ASP A 68 -0.49 11.13 23.09
CA ASP A 68 0.11 10.33 24.17
C ASP A 68 1.42 10.91 24.74
N ASP A 69 2.17 11.63 23.91
CA ASP A 69 3.47 12.21 24.29
C ASP A 69 3.42 13.74 24.27
N ILE A 70 4.28 14.38 25.07
CA ILE A 70 4.46 15.84 25.10
C ILE A 70 5.86 16.18 24.59
N VAL A 71 5.95 17.07 23.60
CA VAL A 71 7.21 17.56 23.07
C VAL A 71 7.29 19.07 23.18
N THR A 72 8.46 19.61 23.54
CA THR A 72 8.73 21.04 23.49
C THR A 72 9.12 21.45 22.08
N ARG A 73 8.25 22.17 21.37
CA ARG A 73 8.48 22.68 20.01
C ARG A 73 8.50 24.20 20.03
N ARG A 74 9.65 24.80 19.66
CA ARG A 74 9.84 26.26 19.62
C ARG A 74 9.48 26.97 20.94
N GLY A 75 9.77 26.33 22.07
CA GLY A 75 9.51 26.87 23.41
C GLY A 75 8.12 26.60 23.96
N GLU A 76 7.23 25.98 23.18
CA GLU A 76 5.88 25.59 23.61
C GLU A 76 5.77 24.08 23.78
N ASN A 77 5.10 23.64 24.85
CA ASN A 77 4.77 22.22 25.03
C ASN A 77 3.53 21.88 24.21
N VAL A 78 3.65 20.88 23.33
CA VAL A 78 2.57 20.42 22.47
C VAL A 78 2.37 18.92 22.66
N ASN A 79 1.11 18.50 22.68
CA ASN A 79 0.78 17.07 22.65
C ASN A 79 0.98 16.54 21.24
N VAL A 80 1.61 15.39 21.12
CA VAL A 80 1.90 14.71 19.85
C VAL A 80 1.54 13.23 19.95
N ALA A 81 1.34 12.61 18.80
CA ALA A 81 1.23 11.16 18.74
C ALA A 81 2.58 10.52 19.03
N ARG A 82 2.55 9.27 19.52
CA ARG A 82 3.73 8.43 19.74
C ARG A 82 4.63 8.42 18.50
N ASP A 83 5.93 8.63 18.68
CA ASP A 83 6.91 8.71 17.61
C ASP A 83 6.93 7.48 16.67
N ASN A 84 6.82 6.27 17.24
CA ASN A 84 6.83 5.01 16.50
C ASN A 84 5.68 4.90 15.47
N LEU A 85 4.52 5.51 15.74
CA LEU A 85 3.39 5.50 14.80
C LEU A 85 3.75 6.21 13.49
N TYR A 86 4.63 7.21 13.52
CA TYR A 86 5.10 7.87 12.31
C TYR A 86 6.04 6.98 11.49
N LEU A 87 6.88 6.17 12.13
CA LEU A 87 7.73 5.20 11.45
C LEU A 87 6.87 4.14 10.75
N GLU A 88 5.91 3.55 11.47
CA GLU A 88 5.00 2.54 10.94
C GLU A 88 4.16 3.11 9.78
N LEU A 89 3.61 4.32 9.94
CA LEU A 89 2.92 5.05 8.88
C LEU A 89 3.84 5.25 7.67
N GLY A 90 5.07 5.72 7.88
CA GLY A 90 6.05 5.96 6.83
C GLY A 90 6.36 4.68 6.04
N MET A 91 6.51 3.55 6.71
CA MET A 91 6.76 2.25 6.08
C MET A 91 5.56 1.76 5.25
N PHE A 92 4.34 1.92 5.76
CA PHE A 92 3.12 1.61 5.00
C PHE A 92 2.94 2.54 3.80
N ILE A 93 3.22 3.85 3.95
CA ILE A 93 3.21 4.79 2.81
C ILE A 93 4.26 4.38 1.78
N GLY A 94 5.46 3.98 2.20
CA GLY A 94 6.54 3.56 1.31
C GLY A 94 6.16 2.34 0.46
N LYS A 95 5.44 1.38 1.05
CA LYS A 95 5.04 0.15 0.36
C LYS A 95 3.74 0.28 -0.44
N TYR A 96 2.71 0.85 0.16
CA TYR A 96 1.33 0.85 -0.38
C TYR A 96 0.86 2.22 -0.87
N GLY A 97 1.68 3.25 -0.68
CA GLY A 97 1.34 4.62 -1.02
C GLY A 97 0.38 5.27 -0.02
N ARG A 98 0.41 6.60 0.04
CA ARG A 98 -0.42 7.40 0.95
C ARG A 98 -1.92 7.13 0.81
N LYS A 99 -2.37 6.70 -0.37
CA LYS A 99 -3.78 6.44 -0.62
C LYS A 99 -4.27 5.26 0.20
N ASN A 100 -3.45 4.27 0.51
CA ASN A 100 -3.90 3.08 1.24
C ASN A 100 -3.66 3.16 2.75
N CYS A 101 -3.23 4.34 3.21
CA CYS A 101 -3.00 4.62 4.62
C CYS A 101 -4.02 5.65 5.12
N PHE A 102 -4.42 5.50 6.38
CA PHE A 102 -5.40 6.32 7.07
C PHE A 102 -4.88 6.69 8.45
N ILE A 103 -5.20 7.89 8.91
CA ILE A 103 -4.87 8.34 10.26
C ILE A 103 -6.19 8.57 11.00
N LEU A 104 -6.31 8.13 12.24
CA LEU A 104 -7.46 8.40 13.09
C LEU A 104 -7.02 9.22 14.30
N VAL A 105 -7.61 10.40 14.49
CA VAL A 105 -7.28 11.33 15.60
C VAL A 105 -8.55 11.80 16.31
N PRO A 106 -8.47 12.21 17.59
CA PRO A 106 -9.55 12.96 18.21
C PRO A 106 -9.72 14.32 17.53
N ARG A 107 -10.95 14.83 17.51
CA ARG A 107 -11.31 16.14 16.95
C ARG A 107 -11.02 17.27 17.94
N GLY A 108 -10.67 18.44 17.41
CA GLY A 108 -10.56 19.67 18.18
C GLY A 108 -9.23 19.80 18.91
N GLU A 109 -9.22 20.46 20.06
CA GLU A 109 -8.01 20.77 20.83
C GLU A 109 -7.31 19.54 21.39
N SER A 110 -8.01 18.40 21.48
CA SER A 110 -7.43 17.12 21.88
C SER A 110 -6.63 16.44 20.76
N SER A 111 -6.66 16.97 19.54
CA SER A 111 -5.90 16.39 18.42
C SER A 111 -4.40 16.58 18.61
N PRO A 112 -3.58 15.53 18.42
CA PRO A 112 -2.13 15.69 18.47
C PRO A 112 -1.64 16.64 17.39
N VAL A 113 -0.61 17.42 17.70
CA VAL A 113 0.06 18.27 16.73
C VAL A 113 0.84 17.40 15.76
N MET A 114 0.43 17.41 14.50
CA MET A 114 1.04 16.62 13.43
C MET A 114 2.11 17.41 12.65
N PRO A 115 3.07 16.72 12.02
CA PRO A 115 3.95 17.31 10.99
C PRO A 115 3.13 17.95 9.86
N SER A 116 3.58 19.11 9.37
CA SER A 116 2.87 19.84 8.30
C SER A 116 2.73 19.04 7.01
N ASP A 117 3.67 18.14 6.73
CA ASP A 117 3.64 17.26 5.55
C ASP A 117 2.49 16.22 5.61
N LEU A 118 1.95 15.95 6.80
CA LEU A 118 0.78 15.10 7.01
C LEU A 118 -0.53 15.90 7.03
N THR A 119 -0.49 17.21 6.80
CA THR A 119 -1.70 18.04 6.65
C THR A 119 -2.45 17.63 5.38
N GLY A 120 -3.74 17.32 5.50
CA GLY A 120 -4.55 16.86 4.35
C GLY A 120 -4.31 15.39 3.96
N PHE A 121 -3.69 14.60 4.85
CA PHE A 121 -3.69 13.14 4.75
C PHE A 121 -5.12 12.58 4.84
N ASN A 122 -5.31 11.27 4.60
CA ASN A 122 -6.61 10.61 4.80
C ASN A 122 -6.92 10.49 6.30
N THR A 123 -7.24 11.62 6.93
CA THR A 123 -7.45 11.72 8.37
C THR A 123 -8.94 11.58 8.68
N LEU A 124 -9.25 10.57 9.49
CA LEU A 124 -10.54 10.33 10.11
C LEU A 124 -10.53 10.97 11.51
N THR A 125 -11.68 11.43 11.98
CA THR A 125 -11.76 12.09 13.30
C THR A 125 -12.94 11.59 14.12
N TYR A 126 -12.74 11.38 15.42
CA TYR A 126 -13.81 11.05 16.36
C TYR A 126 -13.99 12.14 17.40
N ASP A 127 -15.14 12.14 18.07
CA ASP A 127 -15.41 13.08 19.16
C ASP A 127 -14.87 12.51 20.49
N PRO A 128 -13.85 13.15 21.11
CA PRO A 128 -13.27 12.64 22.35
C PRO A 128 -14.18 12.78 23.56
N SER A 129 -15.25 13.59 23.49
CA SER A 129 -16.23 13.66 24.57
C SER A 129 -17.18 12.45 24.55
N TRP A 130 -17.59 12.04 23.35
CA TRP A 130 -18.46 10.87 23.18
C TRP A 130 -17.71 9.57 23.39
N GLU A 131 -16.41 9.54 23.09
CA GLU A 131 -15.59 8.34 23.30
C GLU A 131 -15.58 7.92 24.78
N LYS A 132 -15.54 8.88 25.71
CA LYS A 132 -15.66 8.62 27.15
C LYS A 132 -16.99 8.00 27.58
N ASP A 133 -18.06 8.27 26.83
CA ASP A 133 -19.41 7.76 27.12
C ASP A 133 -19.70 6.44 26.36
N SER A 134 -19.32 6.39 25.08
CA SER A 134 -19.39 5.23 24.19
C SER A 134 -18.45 5.40 22.99
N SER A 135 -17.35 4.65 23.02
CA SER A 135 -16.38 4.54 21.92
C SER A 135 -17.06 4.18 20.58
N GLU A 136 -18.05 3.29 20.57
CA GLU A 136 -18.77 2.90 19.36
C GLU A 136 -19.54 4.07 18.74
N ALA A 137 -20.22 4.87 19.57
CA ALA A 137 -20.97 6.04 19.11
C ALA A 137 -20.05 7.11 18.53
N ALA A 138 -18.89 7.33 19.16
CA ALA A 138 -17.89 8.29 18.71
C ALA A 138 -17.24 7.87 17.38
N LEU A 139 -16.95 6.58 17.21
CA LEU A 139 -16.17 6.05 16.08
C LEU A 139 -17.02 5.59 14.90
N GLY A 140 -18.32 5.37 15.08
CA GLY A 140 -19.21 4.80 14.05
C GLY A 140 -19.16 5.54 12.71
N ASN A 141 -19.10 6.87 12.72
CA ASN A 141 -19.00 7.68 11.50
C ASN A 141 -17.65 7.52 10.81
N SER A 142 -16.55 7.56 11.56
CA SER A 142 -15.19 7.38 11.05
C SER A 142 -14.98 6.00 10.44
N VAL A 143 -15.48 4.95 11.11
CA VAL A 143 -15.38 3.58 10.60
C VAL A 143 -16.26 3.40 9.36
N ARG A 144 -17.44 4.04 9.31
CA ARG A 144 -18.27 4.04 8.10
C ARG A 144 -17.56 4.70 6.92
N GLU A 145 -16.88 5.82 7.15
CA GLU A 145 -16.11 6.53 6.12
C GLU A 145 -14.90 5.71 5.64
N LEU A 146 -14.18 5.07 6.56
CA LEU A 146 -13.09 4.13 6.27
C LEU A 146 -13.58 3.03 5.33
N LYS A 147 -14.66 2.32 5.73
CA LYS A 147 -15.29 1.26 4.93
C LYS A 147 -15.63 1.75 3.53
N LYS A 148 -16.34 2.88 3.43
CA LYS A 148 -16.76 3.46 2.15
C LYS A 148 -15.56 3.77 1.25
N THR A 149 -14.49 4.29 1.83
CA THR A 149 -13.28 4.67 1.08
C THR A 149 -12.55 3.46 0.54
N ILE A 150 -12.38 2.42 1.36
CA ILE A 150 -11.77 1.15 0.95
C ILE A 150 -12.60 0.48 -0.15
N THR A 151 -13.92 0.30 0.05
CA THR A 151 -14.81 -0.28 -0.97
C THR A 151 -14.83 0.50 -2.28
N LYS A 152 -14.74 1.83 -2.24
CA LYS A 152 -14.68 2.65 -3.45
C LYS A 152 -13.37 2.44 -4.20
N LYS A 153 -12.25 2.31 -3.48
CA LYS A 153 -10.94 2.04 -4.09
C LYS A 153 -10.91 0.68 -4.74
N GLU A 154 -11.34 -0.36 -4.05
CA GLU A 154 -11.44 -1.72 -4.60
C GLU A 154 -12.32 -1.79 -5.85
N LYS A 155 -13.44 -1.05 -5.89
CA LYS A 155 -14.25 -0.93 -7.11
C LYS A 155 -13.51 -0.24 -8.25
N THR A 156 -12.70 0.76 -7.95
CA THR A 156 -11.91 1.48 -8.97
C THR A 156 -10.75 0.61 -9.46
N GLU A 157 -10.10 -0.10 -8.54
CA GLU A 157 -8.99 -1.01 -8.81
C GLU A 157 -9.47 -2.22 -9.61
N SER A 158 -10.59 -2.86 -9.25
CA SER A 158 -11.20 -3.93 -10.05
C SER A 158 -11.67 -3.46 -11.43
N ILE A 159 -12.05 -2.19 -11.60
CA ILE A 159 -12.29 -1.61 -12.94
C ILE A 159 -10.97 -1.44 -13.71
N SER A 160 -9.87 -1.09 -13.03
CA SER A 160 -8.54 -0.98 -13.65
C SER A 160 -7.83 -2.32 -13.89
N GLU A 161 -8.07 -3.35 -13.08
CA GLU A 161 -7.61 -4.73 -13.30
C GLU A 161 -8.37 -5.40 -14.43
N ASN A 162 -9.60 -4.93 -14.71
CA ASN A 162 -10.33 -5.24 -15.94
C ASN A 162 -9.83 -4.46 -17.17
N ILE A 163 -8.77 -3.65 -17.04
CA ILE A 163 -7.97 -3.29 -18.21
C ILE A 163 -7.28 -4.58 -18.61
N ILE A 164 -7.89 -5.27 -19.59
CA ILE A 164 -7.24 -6.34 -20.32
C ILE A 164 -6.04 -5.69 -20.99
N ILE A 165 -4.88 -5.75 -20.33
CA ILE A 165 -3.62 -5.36 -20.95
C ILE A 165 -3.53 -6.26 -22.18
N PRO A 166 -3.47 -5.67 -23.39
CA PRO A 166 -3.42 -6.44 -24.61
C PRO A 166 -2.31 -7.48 -24.44
N GLU A 167 -2.63 -8.75 -24.67
CA GLU A 167 -1.81 -9.93 -24.34
C GLU A 167 -0.40 -9.86 -24.96
N GLU A 168 -0.27 -8.94 -25.90
CA GLU A 168 0.83 -8.65 -26.74
C GLU A 168 1.75 -7.60 -26.08
N GLN A 169 1.23 -6.68 -25.24
CA GLN A 169 1.99 -5.76 -24.38
C GLN A 169 2.61 -6.57 -23.26
N ILE A 170 1.86 -7.53 -22.74
CA ILE A 170 2.36 -8.56 -21.83
C ILE A 170 3.46 -9.39 -22.50
N SER A 171 3.40 -9.63 -23.82
CA SER A 171 4.42 -10.39 -24.55
C SER A 171 5.66 -9.56 -24.91
N ILE A 172 5.54 -8.25 -25.19
CA ILE A 172 6.68 -7.32 -25.16
C ILE A 172 7.27 -7.26 -23.75
N LEU A 173 6.45 -7.25 -22.69
CA LEU A 173 6.92 -7.27 -21.31
C LEU A 173 7.61 -8.60 -20.98
N LYS A 174 7.11 -9.74 -21.45
CA LYS A 174 7.75 -11.06 -21.28
C LYS A 174 8.97 -11.26 -22.19
N VAL A 175 9.07 -10.57 -23.32
CA VAL A 175 10.30 -10.44 -24.13
C VAL A 175 11.27 -9.43 -23.51
N LEU A 176 10.77 -8.38 -22.86
CA LEU A 176 11.56 -7.44 -22.05
C LEU A 176 12.15 -8.15 -20.82
N PHE A 177 11.48 -9.19 -20.32
CA PHE A 177 11.80 -9.79 -19.03
C PHE A 177 12.17 -11.29 -19.06
N ASN A 178 12.08 -12.08 -20.18
CA ASN A 178 12.48 -13.53 -20.11
C ASN A 178 12.72 -14.51 -21.33
N THR A 179 12.42 -14.31 -22.62
CA THR A 179 12.52 -15.40 -23.65
C THR A 179 13.92 -15.84 -24.19
N SER A 180 14.38 -17.05 -23.85
CA SER A 180 15.70 -17.59 -24.26
C SER A 180 15.93 -18.02 -25.73
N LYS A 181 14.99 -17.84 -26.68
CA LYS A 181 15.13 -18.22 -28.12
C LYS A 181 14.42 -17.24 -29.09
N SER A 182 14.88 -17.19 -30.35
CA SER A 182 14.57 -16.14 -31.34
C SER A 182 13.10 -16.08 -31.83
N ILE A 183 12.50 -14.88 -31.85
CA ILE A 183 11.12 -14.61 -32.35
C ILE A 183 11.09 -13.43 -33.34
N LYS A 184 10.27 -13.49 -34.41
CA LYS A 184 10.10 -12.40 -35.39
C LYS A 184 9.33 -11.20 -34.87
N ALA A 185 9.89 -10.00 -35.06
CA ALA A 185 9.34 -8.77 -34.48
C ALA A 185 8.02 -8.32 -35.10
N GLU A 186 7.84 -8.48 -36.42
CA GLU A 186 6.60 -8.09 -37.14
C GLU A 186 5.37 -8.74 -36.52
N ARG A 187 5.52 -10.00 -36.06
CA ARG A 187 4.45 -10.74 -35.39
C ARG A 187 4.06 -10.15 -34.05
N ILE A 188 5.02 -9.68 -33.25
CA ILE A 188 4.74 -9.10 -31.92
C ILE A 188 4.00 -7.77 -32.09
N ARG A 189 4.40 -6.95 -33.06
CA ARG A 189 3.78 -5.66 -33.40
C ARG A 189 2.32 -5.75 -33.80
N GLU A 190 2.04 -6.65 -34.74
CA GLU A 190 0.71 -6.87 -35.28
C GLU A 190 -0.22 -7.39 -34.20
N TYR A 191 0.27 -8.36 -33.41
CA TYR A 191 -0.40 -8.87 -32.22
C TYR A 191 -0.77 -7.67 -31.33
N LEU A 192 0.21 -6.83 -30.98
CA LEU A 192 0.04 -5.66 -30.13
C LEU A 192 -0.86 -4.55 -30.61
N LYS A 193 -1.21 -4.57 -31.89
CA LYS A 193 -1.84 -3.45 -32.58
C LYS A 193 -1.12 -2.14 -32.30
N ILE A 194 0.20 -2.21 -32.11
CA ILE A 194 1.04 -1.04 -31.93
C ILE A 194 1.42 -0.54 -33.33
N GLU A 195 1.33 0.77 -33.48
CA GLU A 195 1.67 1.47 -34.69
C GLU A 195 3.12 1.16 -35.13
N HIS A 196 3.33 1.05 -36.43
CA HIS A 196 4.56 0.45 -36.98
C HIS A 196 5.81 1.17 -36.50
N GLY A 197 5.80 2.51 -36.53
CA GLY A 197 6.93 3.32 -36.09
C GLY A 197 7.25 3.09 -34.61
N PHE A 198 6.22 3.09 -33.77
CA PHE A 198 6.37 2.94 -32.32
C PHE A 198 6.97 1.58 -31.93
N PHE A 199 6.54 0.51 -32.58
CA PHE A 199 7.05 -0.83 -32.26
C PHE A 199 8.53 -1.02 -32.59
N TYR A 200 8.98 -0.66 -33.79
CA TYR A 200 10.39 -0.82 -34.15
C TYR A 200 11.31 0.13 -33.39
N TYR A 201 10.81 1.32 -33.04
CA TYR A 201 11.53 2.21 -32.11
C TYR A 201 11.84 1.48 -30.80
N HIS A 202 10.87 0.75 -30.23
CA HIS A 202 11.07 -0.01 -29.00
C HIS A 202 11.95 -1.25 -29.18
N ILE A 203 11.78 -2.03 -30.25
CA ILE A 203 12.64 -3.19 -30.52
C ILE A 203 14.10 -2.77 -30.72
N ASN A 204 14.34 -1.69 -31.46
CA ASN A 204 15.68 -1.13 -31.64
C ASN A 204 16.28 -0.67 -30.30
N ASN A 205 15.47 -0.05 -29.43
CA ASN A 205 15.91 0.29 -28.08
C ASN A 205 16.30 -0.95 -27.25
N LEU A 206 15.62 -2.08 -27.41
CA LEU A 206 15.97 -3.31 -26.69
C LEU A 206 17.21 -4.00 -27.24
N GLU A 207 17.41 -3.95 -28.55
CA GLU A 207 18.61 -4.45 -29.22
C GLU A 207 19.84 -3.61 -28.81
N ASN A 208 19.76 -2.27 -28.86
CA ASN A 208 20.83 -1.35 -28.43
C ASN A 208 21.24 -1.54 -26.96
N ASN A 209 20.29 -1.93 -26.11
CA ASN A 209 20.54 -2.19 -24.68
C ASN A 209 21.04 -3.62 -24.39
N ASN A 210 21.22 -4.44 -25.43
CA ASN A 210 21.61 -5.84 -25.38
C ASN A 210 20.65 -6.72 -24.56
N ASN A 211 19.38 -6.33 -24.41
CA ASN A 211 18.37 -7.21 -23.80
C ASN A 211 17.94 -8.30 -24.77
N ILE A 212 17.97 -7.98 -26.07
CA ILE A 212 17.70 -8.90 -27.17
C ILE A 212 18.82 -8.82 -28.23
N LYS A 213 18.99 -9.87 -29.04
CA LYS A 213 19.92 -9.94 -30.17
C LYS A 213 19.18 -10.39 -31.43
N LYS A 214 19.39 -9.72 -32.55
CA LYS A 214 18.81 -10.13 -33.83
C LYS A 214 19.51 -11.37 -34.41
N GLU A 215 18.72 -12.36 -34.81
CA GLU A 215 19.12 -13.59 -35.50
C GLU A 215 18.39 -13.65 -36.86
N ASP A 216 19.12 -13.48 -37.96
CA ASP A 216 18.63 -13.51 -39.35
C ASP A 216 17.52 -12.49 -39.68
N ASN A 217 16.73 -12.73 -40.75
CA ASN A 217 15.66 -11.85 -41.28
C ASN A 217 14.52 -11.62 -40.25
N TYR A 218 14.80 -10.75 -39.27
CA TYR A 218 13.93 -10.20 -38.23
C TYR A 218 13.64 -11.04 -36.99
N ASN A 219 14.37 -12.13 -36.71
CA ASN A 219 14.19 -12.82 -35.43
C ASN A 219 15.03 -12.16 -34.31
N TYR A 220 14.55 -12.22 -33.07
CA TYR A 220 15.20 -11.63 -31.89
C TYR A 220 15.22 -12.61 -30.71
N THR A 221 16.40 -12.87 -30.12
CA THR A 221 16.61 -13.75 -28.94
C THR A 221 16.94 -12.93 -27.70
N ILE A 222 16.45 -13.30 -26.49
CA ILE A 222 16.85 -12.60 -25.26
C ILE A 222 18.15 -13.12 -24.70
N THR A 223 19.02 -12.16 -24.42
CA THR A 223 20.32 -12.38 -23.82
C THR A 223 20.17 -12.61 -22.31
N ASP A 224 21.22 -13.10 -21.66
CA ASP A 224 21.20 -13.27 -20.21
C ASP A 224 21.01 -11.93 -19.46
N LYS A 225 21.37 -10.78 -20.06
CA LYS A 225 21.13 -9.44 -19.49
C LYS A 225 19.64 -9.07 -19.45
N GLY A 226 18.81 -9.63 -20.34
CA GLY A 226 17.35 -9.52 -20.30
C GLY A 226 16.67 -10.49 -19.32
N ARG A 227 17.43 -11.40 -18.71
CA ARG A 227 16.93 -12.28 -17.64
C ARG A 227 17.30 -11.69 -16.28
N LYS A 228 16.42 -10.90 -15.68
CA LYS A 228 16.61 -10.48 -14.28
C LYS A 228 15.96 -11.50 -13.34
N LEU A 229 16.79 -12.27 -12.64
CA LEU A 229 16.56 -12.86 -11.31
C LEU A 229 15.16 -13.45 -11.07
N VAL A 230 14.98 -14.71 -11.46
CA VAL A 230 14.14 -15.64 -10.69
C VAL A 230 15.03 -16.16 -9.57
N VAL A 231 14.72 -15.83 -8.33
CA VAL A 231 15.25 -16.54 -7.16
C VAL A 231 14.08 -17.21 -6.48
N GLU A 232 14.14 -18.55 -6.44
CA GLU A 232 13.25 -19.43 -5.69
C GLU A 232 13.20 -19.03 -4.21
N MET A 233 12.00 -18.97 -3.63
CA MET A 233 11.88 -19.01 -2.17
C MET A 233 11.93 -20.47 -1.73
N LEU A 234 12.84 -20.79 -0.80
CA LEU A 234 12.81 -22.03 -0.03
C LEU A 234 11.60 -22.05 0.92
#